data_AF-A0A2S7QEF5-F1
#
_entry.id   AF-A0A2S7QEF5-F1
#
_cell.length_a   1.000
_cell.length_b   1.000
_cell.length_c   1.000
_cell.angle_alpha   90.00
_cell.angle_beta   90.00
_cell.angle_gamma   90.00
#
_symmetry.space_group_name_H-M   'P 1'
#
loop_
_entity.id
_entity.type
_entity.pdbx_description
1 polymer ?
#
loop_
_entity_poly.entity_id
_entity_poly.type
_entity_poly.pdbx_seq_one_letter_code
_entity_poly.pdbx_strand_id
1 'polypeptide(L)'
;MTKQRPRKRVKIDAECAELVAVDFGTSNLRMGFGNTNEERFKEIGNYPAAYGSYRPSTIAQAPSNIVYRKFEDRPAKVVGFGFCKPRVRHDDISVDAVKTPLLPDPQNYSHTYASQITAAKECLLDSVEQISEDFMKKAVEHAIKENYGRQPSKGWLFAGPQGWTIQEVEKFRKIVQRAGCKGEIWIHGESDCVAFANVSDIQHATRKNKVAVGVFDFGAGTTDVTVSEIHFSRDRKSLEAIDELKESLGIAVGGNLFDERFGRVLRAKLDRDMSLEEEHRIWPLFENHFREISKPRWSTENCDEQATKNYEEEYPYSIPNSTDKFVLTE
;
A
#
# COMPACT_ATOMS: atom_id res chain seq x y z
N MET A 1 33.59 -50.55 -11.30
CA MET A 1 32.92 -49.95 -10.13
C MET A 1 33.44 -48.54 -9.91
N THR A 2 32.75 -47.53 -10.41
CA THR A 2 33.08 -46.11 -10.18
C THR A 2 32.22 -45.58 -9.04
N LYS A 3 32.81 -45.41 -7.86
CA LYS A 3 32.13 -44.79 -6.70
C LYS A 3 31.94 -43.30 -7.00
N GLN A 4 30.69 -42.89 -7.27
CA GLN A 4 30.32 -41.47 -7.28
C GLN A 4 30.55 -40.89 -5.88
N ARG A 5 31.36 -39.82 -5.79
CA ARG A 5 31.47 -39.02 -4.57
C ARG A 5 30.15 -38.29 -4.32
N PRO A 6 29.66 -38.23 -3.08
CA PRO A 6 28.48 -37.42 -2.75
C PRO A 6 28.80 -35.96 -3.05
N ARG A 7 28.00 -35.30 -3.89
CA ARG A 7 28.03 -33.84 -4.00
C ARG A 7 27.62 -33.29 -2.63
N LYS A 8 28.56 -32.70 -1.90
CA LYS A 8 28.25 -31.85 -0.74
C LYS A 8 27.22 -30.83 -1.23
N ARG A 9 25.97 -30.93 -0.73
CA ARG A 9 25.02 -29.83 -0.82
C ARG A 9 25.67 -28.68 -0.08
N VAL A 10 26.18 -27.70 -0.82
CA VAL A 10 26.48 -26.39 -0.26
C VAL A 10 25.13 -25.89 0.25
N LYS A 11 24.96 -25.84 1.57
CA LYS A 11 23.93 -25.03 2.19
C LYS A 11 24.32 -23.60 1.82
N ILE A 12 23.68 -23.04 0.81
CA ILE A 12 23.64 -21.60 0.67
C ILE A 12 22.77 -21.19 1.84
N ASP A 13 23.38 -20.73 2.93
CA ASP A 13 22.63 -20.03 3.96
C ASP A 13 22.04 -18.82 3.25
N ALA A 14 20.73 -18.83 3.02
CA ALA A 14 20.05 -17.68 2.45
C ALA A 14 20.32 -16.52 3.39
N GLU A 15 21.00 -15.49 2.89
CA GLU A 15 21.30 -14.30 3.68
C GLU A 15 19.96 -13.69 4.10
N CYS A 16 19.80 -13.59 5.42
CA CYS A 16 18.63 -12.99 6.03
C CYS A 16 18.70 -11.48 5.78
N ALA A 17 17.57 -10.85 5.45
CA ALA A 17 17.52 -9.42 5.24
C ALA A 17 18.01 -8.67 6.50
N GLU A 18 18.76 -7.58 6.30
CA GLU A 18 19.11 -6.70 7.41
C GLU A 18 17.94 -5.84 7.86
N LEU A 19 17.13 -5.39 6.91
CA LEU A 19 15.99 -4.51 7.14
C LEU A 19 14.72 -5.03 6.45
N VAL A 20 13.58 -4.76 7.09
CA VAL A 20 12.28 -4.78 6.42
C VAL A 20 11.75 -3.35 6.39
N ALA A 21 11.53 -2.81 5.19
CA ALA A 21 10.83 -1.55 4.99
C ALA A 21 9.34 -1.80 4.79
N VAL A 22 8.50 -1.01 5.44
CA VAL A 22 7.04 -1.14 5.46
C VAL A 22 6.41 0.21 5.19
N ASP A 23 5.68 0.31 4.10
CA ASP A 23 4.76 1.40 3.82
C ASP A 23 3.35 0.92 4.19
N PHE A 24 2.88 1.39 5.35
CA PHE A 24 1.55 1.09 5.86
C PHE A 24 0.59 2.23 5.50
N GLY A 25 0.13 2.23 4.25
CA GLY A 25 -0.84 3.19 3.75
C GLY A 25 -2.27 2.90 4.20
N THR A 26 -3.12 3.93 4.11
CA THR A 26 -4.55 3.82 4.46
C THR A 26 -5.25 2.78 3.61
N SER A 27 -4.96 2.72 2.30
CA SER A 27 -5.63 1.80 1.38
C SER A 27 -4.79 0.57 1.02
N ASN A 28 -3.47 0.68 1.04
CA ASN A 28 -2.56 -0.41 0.66
C ASN A 28 -1.36 -0.49 1.61
N LEU A 29 -0.85 -1.71 1.75
CA LEU A 29 0.39 -2.09 2.42
C LEU A 29 1.41 -2.50 1.36
N ARG A 30 2.63 -1.96 1.45
CA ARG A 30 3.78 -2.42 0.67
C ARG A 30 4.93 -2.75 1.62
N MET A 31 5.64 -3.84 1.36
CA MET A 31 6.80 -4.22 2.18
C MET A 31 7.96 -4.66 1.30
N GLY A 32 9.20 -4.48 1.78
CA GLY A 32 10.41 -4.88 1.08
C GLY A 32 11.53 -5.30 2.02
N PHE A 33 12.34 -6.26 1.59
CA PHE A 33 13.58 -6.67 2.23
C PHE A 33 14.75 -5.90 1.67
N GLY A 34 15.68 -5.44 2.50
CA GLY A 34 16.90 -4.80 2.03
C GLY A 34 18.09 -5.10 2.93
N ASN A 35 19.28 -5.00 2.33
CA ASN A 35 20.55 -4.98 3.03
C ASN A 35 21.10 -3.56 2.94
N THR A 36 21.63 -2.98 4.02
CA THR A 36 22.07 -1.57 4.01
C THR A 36 23.24 -1.31 3.07
N ASN A 37 23.93 -2.37 2.64
CA ASN A 37 25.06 -2.31 1.74
C ASN A 37 24.66 -2.54 0.27
N GLU A 38 23.38 -2.84 0.01
CA GLU A 38 22.84 -3.06 -1.32
C GLU A 38 21.82 -1.97 -1.64
N GLU A 39 21.90 -1.39 -2.83
CA GLU A 39 20.99 -0.31 -3.27
C GLU A 39 19.57 -0.81 -3.62
N ARG A 40 19.27 -2.11 -3.44
CA ARG A 40 18.03 -2.71 -3.92
C ARG A 40 17.27 -3.40 -2.81
N PHE A 41 16.08 -2.89 -2.53
CA PHE A 41 15.08 -3.61 -1.75
C PHE A 41 14.31 -4.58 -2.65
N LYS A 42 14.18 -5.83 -2.21
CA LYS A 42 13.33 -6.84 -2.84
C LYS A 42 11.93 -6.76 -2.24
N GLU A 43 10.92 -6.52 -3.08
CA GLU A 43 9.53 -6.46 -2.63
C GLU A 43 9.02 -7.80 -2.09
N ILE A 44 8.18 -7.71 -1.07
CA ILE A 44 7.48 -8.83 -0.46
C ILE A 44 6.09 -8.92 -1.11
N GLY A 45 5.91 -9.91 -1.98
CA GLY A 45 4.62 -10.21 -2.62
C GLY A 45 3.90 -11.40 -1.98
N ASN A 46 3.04 -12.06 -2.77
CA ASN A 46 2.39 -13.33 -2.43
C ASN A 46 1.59 -13.32 -1.11
N TYR A 47 0.89 -12.23 -0.84
CA TYR A 47 0.10 -12.07 0.37
C TYR A 47 -0.93 -13.20 0.55
N PRO A 48 -0.91 -13.89 1.71
CA PRO A 48 -1.75 -15.04 1.96
C PRO A 48 -3.21 -14.61 1.98
N ALA A 49 -4.00 -15.27 1.15
CA ALA A 49 -5.43 -15.04 0.97
C ALA A 49 -5.86 -13.89 0.03
N ALA A 50 -4.96 -13.24 -0.74
CA ALA A 50 -5.33 -12.60 -2.02
C ALA A 50 -5.95 -13.59 -3.06
N TYR A 51 -6.10 -14.86 -2.67
CA TYR A 51 -6.77 -15.98 -3.31
C TYR A 51 -8.31 -15.79 -3.39
N GLY A 52 -8.75 -14.67 -3.98
CA GLY A 52 -10.06 -14.55 -4.63
C GLY A 52 -9.95 -14.64 -6.16
N SER A 53 -8.73 -14.60 -6.70
CA SER A 53 -8.42 -14.83 -8.11
C SER A 53 -7.52 -16.06 -8.24
N TYR A 54 -7.65 -16.81 -9.33
CA TYR A 54 -6.93 -18.07 -9.59
C TYR A 54 -5.40 -17.92 -9.77
N ARG A 55 -4.81 -16.81 -9.31
CA ARG A 55 -3.36 -16.55 -9.37
C ARG A 55 -2.89 -15.94 -8.05
N PRO A 56 -1.71 -16.35 -7.52
CA PRO A 56 -1.00 -15.55 -6.54
C PRO A 56 -0.95 -14.11 -7.04
N SER A 57 -1.35 -13.17 -6.20
CA SER A 57 -1.16 -11.76 -6.49
C SER A 57 0.34 -11.54 -6.68
N THR A 58 0.76 -11.32 -7.93
CA THR A 58 2.08 -10.75 -8.26
C THR A 58 2.11 -9.24 -7.96
N ILE A 59 1.04 -8.69 -7.36
CA ILE A 59 0.96 -7.28 -6.97
C ILE A 59 1.89 -7.11 -5.77
N ALA A 60 2.82 -6.17 -5.90
CA ALA A 60 3.75 -5.76 -4.84
C ALA A 60 3.06 -5.10 -3.63
N GLN A 61 1.75 -4.94 -3.68
CA GLN A 61 0.93 -4.24 -2.69
C GLN A 61 -0.26 -5.12 -2.31
N ALA A 62 -0.58 -5.13 -1.01
CA ALA A 62 -1.79 -5.72 -0.47
C ALA A 62 -2.77 -4.62 -0.06
N PRO A 63 -4.08 -4.80 -0.26
CA PRO A 63 -5.07 -3.91 0.36
C PRO A 63 -4.90 -3.86 1.89
N SER A 64 -5.09 -2.68 2.48
CA SER A 64 -5.05 -2.47 3.93
C SER A 64 -6.38 -2.92 4.57
N ASN A 65 -6.67 -4.22 4.47
CA ASN A 65 -7.88 -4.83 5.02
C ASN A 65 -7.61 -6.13 5.78
N ILE A 66 -8.55 -6.47 6.66
CA ILE A 66 -8.49 -7.64 7.53
C ILE A 66 -9.85 -8.31 7.60
N VAL A 67 -9.86 -9.64 7.71
CA VAL A 67 -11.08 -10.44 7.83
C VAL A 67 -11.08 -11.19 9.16
N TYR A 68 -12.17 -11.03 9.89
CA TYR A 68 -12.45 -11.68 11.16
C TYR A 68 -13.49 -12.77 10.99
N ARG A 69 -13.32 -13.88 11.70
CA ARG A 69 -14.39 -14.84 11.95
C ARG A 69 -15.00 -14.57 13.32
N LYS A 70 -16.28 -14.22 13.32
CA LYS A 70 -17.06 -13.97 14.53
C LYS A 70 -17.34 -15.27 15.29
N PHE A 71 -17.45 -15.14 16.61
CA PHE A 71 -18.00 -16.15 17.51
C PHE A 71 -19.02 -15.48 18.43
N GLU A 72 -19.98 -16.23 18.99
CA GLU A 72 -21.06 -15.65 19.79
C GLU A 72 -20.59 -15.15 21.16
N ASP A 73 -19.61 -15.81 21.78
CA ASP A 73 -19.27 -15.67 23.20
C ASP A 73 -17.78 -15.37 23.46
N ARG A 74 -17.01 -15.07 22.41
CA ARG A 74 -15.57 -14.83 22.52
C ARG A 74 -15.03 -13.91 21.43
N PRO A 75 -13.87 -13.27 21.64
CA PRO A 75 -13.22 -12.44 20.63
C PRO A 75 -13.09 -13.16 19.29
N ALA A 76 -13.39 -12.42 18.22
CA ALA A 76 -13.26 -12.90 16.86
C ALA A 76 -11.80 -13.27 16.55
N LYS A 77 -11.61 -14.17 15.58
CA LYS A 77 -10.27 -14.57 15.13
C LYS A 77 -9.98 -14.00 13.77
N VAL A 78 -8.79 -13.43 13.60
CA VAL A 78 -8.28 -13.04 12.28
C VAL A 78 -8.11 -14.28 11.42
N VAL A 79 -8.80 -14.33 10.28
CA VAL A 79 -8.73 -15.43 9.31
C VAL A 79 -8.01 -15.06 8.02
N GLY A 80 -7.74 -13.77 7.80
CA GLY A 80 -6.84 -13.31 6.73
C GLY A 80 -6.68 -11.79 6.70
N PHE A 81 -5.84 -11.31 5.79
CA PHE A 81 -5.56 -9.90 5.54
C PHE A 81 -5.15 -9.71 4.07
N GLY A 82 -5.23 -8.49 3.54
CA GLY A 82 -4.70 -8.19 2.20
C GLY A 82 -5.52 -8.75 1.03
N PHE A 83 -6.84 -8.83 1.17
CA PHE A 83 -7.74 -9.39 0.16
C PHE A 83 -8.12 -8.36 -0.92
N CYS A 84 -7.83 -8.65 -2.20
CA CYS A 84 -8.31 -7.84 -3.33
C CYS A 84 -9.82 -7.98 -3.56
N LYS A 85 -10.37 -9.15 -3.27
CA LYS A 85 -11.81 -9.43 -3.25
C LYS A 85 -12.08 -10.39 -2.09
N PRO A 86 -12.50 -9.89 -0.93
CA PRO A 86 -12.75 -10.77 0.20
C PRO A 86 -13.98 -11.63 -0.15
N ARG A 87 -13.76 -12.94 -0.36
CA ARG A 87 -14.87 -13.92 -0.36
C ARG A 87 -15.20 -14.21 1.10
N VAL A 88 -15.89 -13.25 1.70
CA VAL A 88 -16.34 -13.30 3.08
C VAL A 88 -17.41 -14.40 3.16
N ARG A 89 -17.22 -15.40 4.02
CA ARG A 89 -18.35 -16.30 4.36
C ARG A 89 -19.41 -15.46 5.05
N HIS A 90 -20.67 -15.90 5.05
CA HIS A 90 -21.77 -15.10 5.59
C HIS A 90 -21.53 -14.54 7.01
N ASP A 91 -20.74 -15.26 7.83
CA ASP A 91 -20.44 -14.90 9.23
C ASP A 91 -19.07 -14.24 9.45
N ASP A 92 -18.28 -14.04 8.39
CA ASP A 92 -17.00 -13.35 8.51
C ASP A 92 -17.24 -11.82 8.38
N ILE A 93 -16.44 -11.00 9.07
CA ILE A 93 -16.50 -9.52 9.03
C ILE A 93 -15.23 -9.02 8.33
N SER A 94 -15.39 -8.26 7.24
CA SER A 94 -14.28 -7.60 6.55
C SER A 94 -14.18 -6.15 6.99
N VAL A 95 -12.98 -5.70 7.31
CA VAL A 95 -12.69 -4.33 7.69
C VAL A 95 -11.60 -3.78 6.79
N ASP A 96 -11.91 -2.71 6.06
CA ASP A 96 -10.98 -1.98 5.20
C ASP A 96 -10.41 -0.75 5.92
N ALA A 97 -9.41 -0.13 5.30
CA ALA A 97 -8.74 1.08 5.78
C ALA A 97 -8.20 0.96 7.21
N VAL A 98 -7.56 -0.16 7.53
CA VAL A 98 -7.14 -0.52 8.91
C VAL A 98 -6.13 0.43 9.55
N LYS A 99 -5.57 1.39 8.81
CA LYS A 99 -4.73 2.47 9.37
C LYS A 99 -5.57 3.57 10.04
N THR A 100 -6.83 3.76 9.62
CA THR A 100 -7.69 4.88 10.07
C THR A 100 -7.71 5.09 11.59
N PRO A 101 -7.80 4.06 12.45
CA PRO A 101 -7.78 4.24 13.90
C PRO A 101 -6.49 4.84 14.47
N LEU A 102 -5.41 4.85 13.69
CA LEU A 102 -4.09 5.37 14.07
C LEU A 102 -3.79 6.75 13.45
N LEU A 103 -4.69 7.29 12.64
CA LEU A 103 -4.51 8.61 12.04
C LEU A 103 -4.81 9.72 13.07
N PRO A 104 -4.21 10.92 12.91
CA PRO A 104 -4.64 12.11 13.63
C PRO A 104 -6.14 12.36 13.33
N ASP A 105 -6.94 12.53 14.37
CA ASP A 105 -8.38 12.77 14.27
C ASP A 105 -9.14 11.75 13.41
N PRO A 106 -9.21 10.47 13.81
CA PRO A 106 -9.85 9.41 13.01
C PRO A 106 -11.33 9.69 12.72
N GLN A 107 -11.97 10.56 13.51
CA GLN A 107 -13.34 11.02 13.32
C GLN A 107 -13.55 11.78 12.00
N ASN A 108 -12.50 12.39 11.42
CA ASN A 108 -12.55 13.05 10.12
C ASN A 108 -12.85 12.06 8.98
N TYR A 109 -12.60 10.77 9.19
CA TYR A 109 -12.95 9.68 8.27
C TYR A 109 -14.33 9.07 8.57
N SER A 110 -15.19 9.86 9.22
CA SER A 110 -16.56 9.59 9.72
C SER A 110 -17.15 8.20 9.41
N HIS A 111 -17.55 7.94 8.16
CA HIS A 111 -18.18 6.68 7.76
C HIS A 111 -17.27 5.46 7.97
N THR A 112 -16.01 5.54 7.55
CA THR A 112 -15.02 4.47 7.69
C THR A 112 -14.69 4.21 9.15
N TYR A 113 -14.50 5.26 9.94
CA TYR A 113 -14.18 5.08 11.36
C TYR A 113 -15.39 4.56 12.16
N ALA A 114 -16.61 5.01 11.86
CA ALA A 114 -17.83 4.51 12.49
C ALA A 114 -18.10 3.03 12.17
N SER A 115 -17.85 2.58 10.93
CA SER A 115 -17.97 1.17 10.56
C SER A 115 -16.92 0.32 11.28
N GLN A 116 -15.69 0.81 11.45
CA GLN A 116 -14.64 0.16 12.23
C GLN A 116 -14.98 0.04 13.72
N ILE A 117 -15.56 1.07 14.34
CA ILE A 117 -16.06 0.99 15.72
C ILE A 117 -17.13 -0.09 15.86
N THR A 118 -18.04 -0.17 14.88
CA THR A 118 -19.10 -1.19 14.86
C THR A 118 -18.49 -2.58 14.72
N ALA A 119 -17.57 -2.76 13.78
CA ALA A 119 -16.86 -4.02 13.58
C ALA A 119 -16.08 -4.45 14.83
N ALA A 120 -15.40 -3.54 15.51
CA ALA A 120 -14.68 -3.82 16.75
C ALA A 120 -15.61 -4.36 17.85
N LYS A 121 -16.79 -3.75 18.01
CA LYS A 121 -17.81 -4.23 18.96
C LYS A 121 -18.36 -5.59 18.57
N GLU A 122 -18.70 -5.80 17.30
CA GLU A 122 -19.23 -7.08 16.82
C GLU A 122 -18.20 -8.21 16.91
N CYS A 123 -16.92 -7.89 16.79
CA CYS A 123 -15.80 -8.82 16.93
C CYS A 123 -15.35 -9.01 18.39
N LEU A 124 -15.99 -8.33 19.35
CA LEU A 124 -15.60 -8.33 20.77
C LEU A 124 -14.11 -8.01 20.97
N LEU A 125 -13.62 -6.98 20.26
CA LEU A 125 -12.26 -6.44 20.41
C LEU A 125 -12.18 -5.46 21.59
N ASP A 126 -11.01 -5.34 22.19
CA ASP A 126 -10.74 -4.44 23.33
C ASP A 126 -10.79 -2.96 22.92
N SER A 127 -10.45 -2.65 21.67
CA SER A 127 -10.45 -1.29 21.11
C SER A 127 -10.56 -1.32 19.59
N VAL A 128 -10.86 -0.18 18.97
CA VAL A 128 -10.86 -0.05 17.50
C VAL A 128 -9.43 -0.13 16.94
N GLU A 129 -8.43 0.33 17.70
CA GLU A 129 -7.01 0.22 17.33
C GLU A 129 -6.50 -1.22 17.30
N GLN A 130 -7.18 -2.15 17.97
CA GLN A 130 -6.84 -3.58 17.88
C GLN A 130 -6.97 -4.09 16.44
N ILE A 131 -7.82 -3.49 15.60
CA ILE A 131 -7.93 -3.81 14.17
C ILE A 131 -6.59 -3.57 13.46
N SER A 132 -5.98 -2.42 13.71
CA SER A 132 -4.67 -2.07 13.16
C SER A 132 -3.57 -2.98 13.70
N GLU A 133 -3.61 -3.31 14.99
CA GLU A 133 -2.65 -4.20 15.63
C GLU A 133 -2.71 -5.63 15.08
N ASP A 134 -3.93 -6.17 14.93
CA ASP A 134 -4.18 -7.49 14.36
C ASP A 134 -3.72 -7.56 12.89
N PHE A 135 -3.95 -6.49 12.12
CA PHE A 135 -3.47 -6.39 10.74
C PHE A 135 -1.94 -6.38 10.69
N MET A 136 -1.30 -5.53 11.51
CA MET A 136 0.16 -5.46 11.58
C MET A 136 0.78 -6.78 12.02
N LYS A 137 0.15 -7.50 12.95
CA LYS A 137 0.59 -8.84 13.34
C LYS A 137 0.62 -9.80 12.15
N LYS A 138 -0.40 -9.77 11.30
CA LYS A 138 -0.42 -10.60 10.09
C LYS A 138 0.59 -10.16 9.03
N ALA A 139 0.76 -8.86 8.84
CA ALA A 139 1.79 -8.32 7.95
C ALA A 139 3.21 -8.73 8.40
N VAL A 140 3.50 -8.62 9.70
CA VAL A 140 4.79 -9.01 10.30
C VAL A 140 5.01 -10.52 10.23
N GLU A 141 4.01 -11.33 10.56
CA GLU A 141 4.06 -12.80 10.39
C GLU A 141 4.39 -13.18 8.94
N HIS A 142 3.78 -12.50 7.96
CA HIS A 142 4.04 -12.71 6.54
C HIS A 142 5.46 -12.30 6.15
N ALA A 143 5.92 -11.12 6.54
CA ALA A 143 7.28 -10.66 6.26
C ALA A 143 8.33 -11.60 6.86
N ILE A 144 8.15 -12.08 8.10
CA ILE A 144 9.07 -13.05 8.72
C ILE A 144 9.08 -14.36 7.93
N LYS A 145 7.92 -14.85 7.51
CA LYS A 145 7.80 -16.07 6.71
C LYS A 145 8.54 -15.94 5.37
N GLU A 146 8.33 -14.84 4.66
CA GLU A 146 9.00 -14.56 3.38
C GLU A 146 10.52 -14.33 3.56
N ASN A 147 10.95 -13.90 4.75
CA ASN A 147 12.36 -13.83 5.17
C ASN A 147 12.87 -15.16 5.76
N TYR A 148 12.46 -16.29 5.17
CA TYR A 148 12.90 -17.64 5.58
C TYR A 148 12.59 -17.98 7.06
N GLY A 149 11.52 -17.41 7.60
CA GLY A 149 11.11 -17.59 9.01
C GLY A 149 11.96 -16.81 10.00
N ARG A 150 12.69 -15.77 9.58
CA ARG A 150 13.60 -14.99 10.42
C ARG A 150 13.20 -13.52 10.52
N GLN A 151 13.53 -12.92 11.66
CA GLN A 151 13.47 -11.46 11.85
C GLN A 151 14.60 -10.79 11.06
N PRO A 152 14.43 -9.53 10.60
CA PRO A 152 15.55 -8.76 10.08
C PRO A 152 16.66 -8.63 11.12
N SER A 153 17.92 -8.64 10.68
CA SER A 153 19.06 -8.63 11.61
C SER A 153 19.33 -7.27 12.25
N LYS A 154 18.97 -6.17 11.58
CA LYS A 154 19.08 -4.79 12.12
C LYS A 154 17.75 -4.29 12.65
N GLY A 155 16.66 -4.44 11.88
CA GLY A 155 15.35 -4.00 12.35
C GLY A 155 14.33 -3.70 11.26
N TRP A 156 13.36 -2.86 11.62
CA TRP A 156 12.18 -2.53 10.82
C TRP A 156 12.12 -1.03 10.56
N LEU A 157 11.84 -0.65 9.32
CA LEU A 157 11.63 0.74 8.92
C LEU A 157 10.18 0.90 8.48
N PHE A 158 9.47 1.84 9.08
CA PHE A 158 8.09 2.17 8.76
C PHE A 158 7.99 3.57 8.19
N ALA A 159 7.24 3.71 7.09
CA ALA A 159 6.72 4.99 6.64
C ALA A 159 5.38 5.25 7.35
N GLY A 160 5.28 6.38 8.05
CA GLY A 160 4.07 6.85 8.72
C GLY A 160 3.67 8.24 8.24
N PRO A 161 2.44 8.70 8.54
CA PRO A 161 1.99 10.05 8.24
C PRO A 161 2.99 11.11 8.72
N GLN A 162 3.30 12.08 7.85
CA GLN A 162 4.27 13.14 8.14
C GLN A 162 3.88 13.93 9.40
N GLY A 163 2.58 14.21 9.60
CA GLY A 163 2.07 14.98 10.73
C GLY A 163 1.95 14.23 12.06
N TRP A 164 2.46 13.01 12.18
CA TRP A 164 2.42 12.30 13.47
C TRP A 164 3.28 12.99 14.53
N THR A 165 2.63 13.30 15.65
CA THR A 165 3.31 13.74 16.88
C THR A 165 4.19 12.62 17.45
N ILE A 166 5.13 12.99 18.32
CA ILE A 166 5.97 12.02 19.05
C ILE A 166 5.11 10.99 19.81
N GLN A 167 3.94 11.41 20.34
CA GLN A 167 3.04 10.52 21.06
C GLN A 167 2.40 9.47 20.14
N GLU A 168 2.03 9.85 18.92
CA GLU A 168 1.48 8.94 17.91
C GLU A 168 2.55 7.97 17.39
N VAL A 169 3.76 8.46 17.14
CA VAL A 169 4.92 7.62 16.81
C VAL A 169 5.18 6.59 17.89
N GLU A 170 5.16 6.98 19.18
CA GLU A 170 5.36 6.05 20.29
C GLU A 170 4.18 5.08 20.48
N LYS A 171 2.94 5.51 20.21
CA LYS A 171 1.77 4.62 20.18
C LYS A 171 1.94 3.57 19.09
N PHE A 172 2.31 3.97 17.88
CA PHE A 172 2.52 3.08 16.75
C PHE A 172 3.68 2.11 17.00
N ARG A 173 4.81 2.61 17.54
CA ARG A 173 5.96 1.79 17.96
C ARG A 173 5.54 0.64 18.87
N LYS A 174 4.71 0.91 19.88
CA LYS A 174 4.19 -0.11 20.80
C LYS A 174 3.31 -1.14 20.08
N ILE A 175 2.49 -0.70 19.12
CA ILE A 175 1.64 -1.59 18.32
C ILE A 175 2.51 -2.56 17.50
N VAL A 176 3.50 -2.08 16.76
CA VAL A 176 4.34 -2.95 15.92
C VAL A 176 5.24 -3.88 16.75
N GLN A 177 5.64 -3.46 17.96
CA GLN A 177 6.32 -4.34 18.91
C GLN A 177 5.41 -5.48 19.38
N ARG A 178 4.15 -5.19 19.75
CA ARG A 178 3.17 -6.23 20.13
C ARG A 178 2.79 -7.13 18.95
N ALA A 179 2.79 -6.60 17.73
CA ALA A 179 2.63 -7.35 16.48
C ALA A 179 3.78 -8.31 16.20
N GLY A 180 4.92 -8.15 16.88
CA GLY A 180 6.04 -9.10 16.85
C GLY A 180 7.31 -8.59 16.18
N CYS A 181 7.41 -7.31 15.83
CA CYS A 181 8.67 -6.72 15.37
C CYS A 181 9.74 -6.81 16.48
N LYS A 182 10.94 -7.26 16.11
CA LYS A 182 12.12 -7.29 16.99
C LYS A 182 13.27 -6.49 16.39
N GLY A 183 14.21 -6.08 17.24
CA GLY A 183 15.33 -5.24 16.86
C GLY A 183 14.97 -3.76 16.90
N GLU A 184 15.74 -2.96 16.17
CA GLU A 184 15.48 -1.53 16.05
C GLU A 184 14.22 -1.28 15.21
N ILE A 185 13.51 -0.19 15.54
CA ILE A 185 12.29 0.21 14.83
C ILE A 185 12.46 1.69 14.47
N TRP A 186 12.57 1.97 13.18
CA TRP A 186 12.62 3.32 12.65
C TRP A 186 11.25 3.67 12.09
N ILE A 187 10.74 4.86 12.41
CA ILE A 187 9.49 5.38 11.89
C ILE A 187 9.82 6.74 11.31
N HIS A 188 9.62 6.89 10.00
CA HIS A 188 9.90 8.10 9.24
C HIS A 188 8.62 8.59 8.58
N GLY A 189 8.55 9.89 8.29
CA GLY A 189 7.46 10.44 7.50
C GLY A 189 7.44 9.85 6.09
N GLU A 190 6.25 9.58 5.57
CA GLU A 190 6.04 9.05 4.20
C GLU A 190 6.74 9.91 3.15
N SER A 191 6.63 11.24 3.29
CA SER A 191 7.26 12.18 2.36
C SER A 191 8.79 12.17 2.45
N ASP A 192 9.35 12.05 3.66
CA ASP A 192 10.79 11.93 3.85
C ASP A 192 11.33 10.62 3.26
N CYS A 193 10.57 9.53 3.33
CA CYS A 193 10.91 8.28 2.65
C CYS A 193 10.93 8.44 1.13
N VAL A 194 9.98 9.19 0.54
CA VAL A 194 9.97 9.51 -0.90
C VAL A 194 11.17 10.38 -1.28
N ALA A 195 11.44 11.44 -0.49
CA ALA A 195 12.60 12.30 -0.69
C ALA A 195 13.89 11.48 -0.63
N PHE A 196 14.03 10.60 0.36
CA PHE A 196 15.17 9.69 0.53
C PHE A 196 15.35 8.77 -0.69
N ALA A 197 14.26 8.16 -1.17
CA ALA A 197 14.30 7.25 -2.32
C ALA A 197 14.79 7.94 -3.62
N ASN A 198 14.66 9.26 -3.72
CA ASN A 198 15.05 10.05 -4.88
C ASN A 198 16.31 10.91 -4.64
N VAL A 199 17.05 10.69 -3.54
CA VAL A 199 18.24 11.51 -3.17
C VAL A 199 19.24 11.58 -4.32
N SER A 200 19.51 10.47 -5.01
CA SER A 200 20.43 10.45 -6.15
C SER A 200 19.98 11.41 -7.25
N ASP A 201 18.72 11.32 -7.69
CA ASP A 201 18.21 12.17 -8.77
C ASP A 201 18.19 13.65 -8.37
N ILE A 202 17.81 13.94 -7.12
CA ILE A 202 17.80 15.30 -6.57
C ILE A 202 19.21 15.87 -6.53
N GLN A 203 20.20 15.08 -6.10
CA GLN A 203 21.61 15.46 -6.06
C GLN A 203 22.18 15.74 -7.44
N HIS A 204 21.75 15.01 -8.48
CA HIS A 204 22.16 15.26 -9.86
C HIS A 204 21.48 16.50 -10.46
N ALA A 205 20.26 16.82 -10.05
CA ALA A 205 19.48 17.93 -10.59
C ALA A 205 19.92 19.31 -10.07
N THR A 206 20.71 19.39 -9.00
CA THR A 206 21.05 20.65 -8.34
C THR A 206 22.51 20.75 -7.92
N ARG A 207 23.03 21.98 -7.86
CA ARG A 207 24.37 22.25 -7.32
C ARG A 207 24.35 22.73 -5.87
N LYS A 208 23.17 22.91 -5.28
CA LYS A 208 23.01 23.44 -3.91
C LYS A 208 23.22 22.32 -2.89
N ASN A 209 23.77 22.69 -1.73
CA ASN A 209 23.90 21.76 -0.59
C ASN A 209 22.60 21.69 0.24
N LYS A 210 21.67 22.61 -0.01
CA LYS A 210 20.34 22.65 0.59
C LYS A 210 19.30 22.78 -0.51
N VAL A 211 18.31 21.89 -0.50
CA VAL A 211 17.32 21.79 -1.57
C VAL A 211 15.95 21.58 -0.95
N ALA A 212 15.04 22.52 -1.19
CA ALA A 212 13.63 22.29 -0.87
C ALA A 212 13.02 21.36 -1.92
N VAL A 213 12.37 20.30 -1.46
CA VAL A 213 11.72 19.26 -2.26
C VAL A 213 10.26 19.22 -1.87
N GLY A 214 9.38 19.54 -2.82
CA GLY A 214 7.95 19.35 -2.65
C GLY A 214 7.59 17.90 -2.97
N VAL A 215 6.90 17.23 -2.06
CA VAL A 215 6.32 15.91 -2.29
C VAL A 215 4.81 16.07 -2.45
N PHE A 216 4.28 15.50 -3.53
CA PHE A 216 2.86 15.44 -3.81
C PHE A 216 2.45 13.97 -3.79
N ASP A 217 1.95 13.50 -2.64
CA ASP A 217 1.50 12.14 -2.46
C ASP A 217 -0.01 12.06 -2.72
N PHE A 218 -0.38 11.49 -3.86
CA PHE A 218 -1.76 11.32 -4.27
C PHE A 218 -2.21 9.87 -4.04
N GLY A 219 -2.73 9.61 -2.86
CA GLY A 219 -3.23 8.30 -2.46
C GLY A 219 -4.68 8.02 -2.88
N ALA A 220 -5.15 6.82 -2.56
CA ALA A 220 -6.54 6.45 -2.81
C ALA A 220 -7.52 7.16 -1.84
N GLY A 221 -7.14 7.29 -0.56
CA GLY A 221 -7.98 7.91 0.46
C GLY A 221 -7.60 9.35 0.82
N THR A 222 -6.34 9.73 0.64
CA THR A 222 -5.78 11.04 1.05
C THR A 222 -4.84 11.57 -0.01
N THR A 223 -4.72 12.89 -0.07
CA THR A 223 -3.63 13.58 -0.78
C THR A 223 -2.86 14.38 0.24
N ASP A 224 -1.54 14.18 0.29
CA ASP A 224 -0.65 14.86 1.22
C ASP A 224 0.37 15.67 0.42
N VAL A 225 0.49 16.96 0.75
CA VAL A 225 1.46 17.87 0.10
C VAL A 225 2.39 18.43 1.14
N THR A 226 3.66 18.04 1.07
CA THR A 226 4.70 18.39 2.04
C THR A 226 5.87 19.07 1.34
N VAL A 227 6.69 19.76 2.11
CA VAL A 227 7.98 20.28 1.64
C VAL A 227 9.06 19.88 2.64
N SER A 228 10.06 19.14 2.19
CA SER A 228 11.24 18.79 2.97
C SER A 228 12.47 19.56 2.44
N GLU A 229 13.37 19.99 3.32
CA GLU A 229 14.73 20.43 2.96
C GLU A 229 15.68 19.24 3.03
N ILE A 230 16.34 18.96 1.91
CA ILE A 230 17.42 17.98 1.86
C ILE A 230 18.76 18.69 2.05
N HIS A 231 19.56 18.18 2.97
CA HIS A 231 20.88 18.70 3.32
C HIS A 231 21.95 17.73 2.84
N PHE A 232 22.76 18.17 1.89
CA PHE A 232 23.94 17.45 1.43
C PHE A 232 25.20 17.96 2.13
N SER A 233 26.18 17.07 2.26
CA SER A 233 27.52 17.42 2.73
C SER A 233 28.16 18.52 1.90
N ARG A 234 29.20 19.17 2.44
CA ARG A 234 29.93 20.23 1.73
C ARG A 234 30.47 19.80 0.37
N ASP A 235 30.94 18.56 0.28
CA ASP A 235 31.41 17.95 -0.98
C ASP A 235 30.28 17.33 -1.81
N ARG A 236 29.05 17.37 -1.29
CA ARG A 236 27.83 16.81 -1.87
C ARG A 236 28.00 15.36 -2.27
N LYS A 237 28.69 14.55 -1.45
CA LYS A 237 28.82 13.11 -1.67
C LYS A 237 27.88 12.30 -0.79
N SER A 238 27.39 12.89 0.29
CA SER A 238 26.50 12.22 1.23
C SER A 238 25.33 13.11 1.64
N LEU A 239 24.21 12.46 1.95
CA LEU A 239 23.09 13.05 2.66
C LEU A 239 23.48 13.27 4.12
N GLU A 240 23.21 14.46 4.66
CA GLU A 240 23.40 14.79 6.09
C GLU A 240 22.07 14.76 6.85
N ALA A 241 21.01 15.33 6.27
CA ALA A 241 19.69 15.40 6.91
C ALA A 241 18.57 15.59 5.87
N ILE A 242 17.35 15.23 6.27
CA ILE A 242 16.09 15.62 5.62
C ILE A 242 15.26 16.27 6.73
N ASP A 243 14.99 17.56 6.60
CA ASP A 243 14.24 18.34 7.58
C ASP A 243 12.88 18.74 6.98
N GLU A 244 11.81 18.64 7.76
CA GLU A 244 10.50 19.10 7.30
C GLU A 244 10.42 20.64 7.34
N LEU A 245 10.15 21.28 6.21
CA LEU A 245 9.99 22.73 6.12
C LEU A 245 8.54 23.19 6.28
N LYS A 246 7.60 22.36 5.82
CA LYS A 246 6.17 22.68 5.87
C LYS A 246 5.35 21.41 6.10
N GLU A 247 4.54 21.48 7.15
CA GLU A 247 3.57 20.46 7.54
C GLU A 247 2.61 20.11 6.40
N SER A 248 2.29 18.82 6.29
CA SER A 248 1.35 18.32 5.29
C SER A 248 0.01 19.04 5.40
N LEU A 249 -0.48 19.53 4.26
CA LEU A 249 -1.90 19.75 4.09
C LEU A 249 -2.53 18.44 3.63
N GLY A 250 -2.95 17.61 4.59
CA GLY A 250 -3.73 16.40 4.30
C GLY A 250 -5.10 16.79 3.77
N ILE A 251 -5.33 16.59 2.48
CA ILE A 251 -6.61 16.82 1.82
C ILE A 251 -7.31 15.46 1.70
N ALA A 252 -8.57 15.38 2.15
CA ALA A 252 -9.43 14.20 1.96
C ALA A 252 -9.94 14.09 0.50
N VAL A 253 -9.02 14.25 -0.46
CA VAL A 253 -9.22 14.04 -1.89
C VAL A 253 -8.26 12.91 -2.29
N GLY A 254 -8.75 11.95 -3.06
CA GLY A 254 -7.97 10.79 -3.48
C GLY A 254 -8.70 9.97 -4.53
N GLY A 255 -8.10 8.86 -4.94
CA GLY A 255 -8.68 7.89 -5.90
C GLY A 255 -10.15 7.54 -5.63
N ASN A 256 -10.53 7.37 -4.36
CA ASN A 256 -11.89 7.00 -3.95
C ASN A 256 -12.95 8.02 -4.40
N LEU A 257 -12.64 9.32 -4.39
CA LEU A 257 -13.57 10.34 -4.86
C LEU A 257 -13.75 10.29 -6.38
N PHE A 258 -12.70 9.92 -7.13
CA PHE A 258 -12.82 9.70 -8.57
C PHE A 258 -13.67 8.48 -8.87
N ASP A 259 -13.50 7.39 -8.13
CA ASP A 259 -14.33 6.19 -8.24
C ASP A 259 -15.80 6.49 -7.93
N GLU A 260 -16.09 7.24 -6.86
CA GLU A 260 -17.44 7.71 -6.54
C GLU A 260 -18.02 8.56 -7.66
N ARG A 261 -17.24 9.51 -8.19
CA ARG A 261 -17.68 10.40 -9.27
C ARG A 261 -17.99 9.60 -10.53
N PHE A 262 -17.13 8.65 -10.87
CA PHE A 262 -17.32 7.75 -12.00
C PHE A 262 -18.59 6.91 -11.82
N GLY A 263 -18.81 6.34 -10.64
CA GLY A 263 -20.03 5.60 -10.30
C GLY A 263 -21.29 6.45 -10.44
N ARG A 264 -21.30 7.68 -9.93
CA ARG A 264 -22.42 8.62 -10.09
C ARG A 264 -22.70 8.95 -11.56
N VAL A 265 -21.66 9.17 -12.36
CA VAL A 265 -21.80 9.42 -13.81
C VAL A 265 -22.38 8.19 -14.51
N LEU A 266 -21.92 6.99 -14.15
CA LEU A 266 -22.44 5.75 -14.73
C LEU A 266 -23.92 5.54 -14.38
N ARG A 267 -24.31 5.75 -13.12
CA ARG A 267 -25.72 5.71 -12.68
C ARG A 267 -26.59 6.68 -13.48
N ALA A 268 -26.14 7.92 -13.62
CA ALA A 268 -26.85 8.95 -14.38
C ALA A 268 -26.97 8.60 -15.87
N LYS A 269 -25.92 8.05 -16.49
CA LYS A 269 -25.94 7.66 -17.92
C LYS A 269 -26.80 6.43 -18.19
N LEU A 270 -26.92 5.53 -17.21
CA LEU A 270 -27.76 4.33 -17.35
C LEU A 270 -29.24 4.62 -17.07
N ASP A 271 -29.59 5.84 -16.63
CA ASP A 271 -30.96 6.28 -16.29
C ASP A 271 -31.69 5.27 -15.38
N ARG A 272 -30.91 4.65 -14.48
CA ARG A 272 -31.37 3.60 -13.57
C ARG A 272 -31.27 4.11 -12.15
N ASP A 273 -32.43 4.35 -11.54
CA ASP A 273 -32.60 4.31 -10.08
C ASP A 273 -32.42 2.85 -9.64
N MET A 274 -31.16 2.45 -9.51
CA MET A 274 -30.77 1.10 -9.13
C MET A 274 -30.68 1.03 -7.61
N SER A 275 -31.26 -0.01 -7.01
CA SER A 275 -31.09 -0.23 -5.57
C SER A 275 -29.64 -0.57 -5.24
N LEU A 276 -29.20 -0.30 -4.01
CA LEU A 276 -27.86 -0.66 -3.51
C LEU A 276 -27.54 -2.16 -3.71
N GLU A 277 -28.54 -3.04 -3.61
CA GLU A 277 -28.39 -4.49 -3.84
C GLU A 277 -28.18 -4.82 -5.32
N GLU A 278 -28.92 -4.19 -6.23
CA GLU A 278 -28.74 -4.39 -7.66
C GLU A 278 -27.39 -3.83 -8.14
N GLU A 279 -26.96 -2.71 -7.58
CA GLU A 279 -25.65 -2.13 -7.84
C GLU A 279 -24.53 -3.07 -7.38
N HIS A 280 -24.57 -3.60 -6.17
CA HIS A 280 -23.58 -4.58 -5.70
C HIS A 280 -23.53 -5.86 -6.56
N ARG A 281 -24.62 -6.21 -7.26
CA ARG A 281 -24.66 -7.33 -8.20
C ARG A 281 -24.03 -6.99 -9.55
N ILE A 282 -24.27 -5.78 -10.06
CA ILE A 282 -23.89 -5.35 -11.41
C ILE A 282 -22.48 -4.76 -11.43
N TRP A 283 -22.09 -4.03 -10.38
CA TRP A 283 -20.83 -3.31 -10.29
C TRP A 283 -19.60 -4.23 -10.45
N PRO A 284 -19.50 -5.40 -9.78
CA PRO A 284 -18.37 -6.29 -9.98
C PRO A 284 -18.28 -6.84 -11.41
N LEU A 285 -19.42 -6.99 -12.10
CA LEU A 285 -19.46 -7.46 -13.50
C LEU A 285 -18.98 -6.36 -14.46
N PHE A 286 -19.46 -5.14 -14.25
CA PHE A 286 -19.01 -3.97 -15.01
C PHE A 286 -17.54 -3.68 -14.77
N GLU A 287 -17.08 -3.68 -13.51
CA GLU A 287 -15.68 -3.42 -13.17
C GLU A 287 -14.76 -4.50 -13.74
N ASN A 288 -15.15 -5.78 -13.70
CA ASN A 288 -14.37 -6.84 -14.36
C ASN A 288 -14.33 -6.62 -15.87
N HIS A 289 -15.47 -6.34 -16.50
CA HIS A 289 -15.54 -6.08 -17.94
C HIS A 289 -14.71 -4.87 -18.36
N PHE A 290 -14.83 -3.77 -17.61
CA PHE A 290 -14.04 -2.57 -17.80
C PHE A 290 -12.56 -2.88 -17.64
N ARG A 291 -12.13 -3.51 -16.53
CA ARG A 291 -10.71 -3.90 -16.32
C ARG A 291 -10.19 -4.90 -17.35
N GLU A 292 -11.04 -5.73 -17.95
CA GLU A 292 -10.63 -6.68 -19.00
C GLU A 292 -10.48 -5.99 -20.37
N ILE A 293 -11.26 -4.96 -20.66
CA ILE A 293 -11.21 -4.19 -21.92
C ILE A 293 -10.19 -3.03 -21.85
N SER A 294 -10.10 -2.36 -20.69
CA SER A 294 -9.27 -1.17 -20.47
C SER A 294 -7.87 -1.47 -19.95
N LYS A 295 -7.55 -2.74 -19.63
CA LYS A 295 -6.14 -3.15 -19.60
C LYS A 295 -5.63 -3.03 -21.03
N PRO A 296 -4.71 -2.11 -21.34
CA PRO A 296 -3.99 -2.24 -22.60
C PRO A 296 -3.38 -3.63 -22.57
N ARG A 297 -3.47 -4.38 -23.67
CA ARG A 297 -2.70 -5.63 -23.78
C ARG A 297 -1.24 -5.23 -23.82
N TRP A 298 -0.62 -5.05 -22.65
CA TRP A 298 0.82 -4.99 -22.52
C TRP A 298 1.33 -6.38 -22.88
N SER A 299 1.56 -6.60 -24.18
CA SER A 299 2.30 -7.77 -24.62
C SER A 299 3.70 -7.64 -24.03
N THR A 300 4.08 -8.58 -23.18
CA THR A 300 5.45 -8.71 -22.66
C THR A 300 6.49 -9.00 -23.75
N GLU A 301 6.09 -9.05 -25.03
CA GLU A 301 6.91 -9.39 -26.17
C GLU A 301 7.61 -8.19 -26.83
N ASN A 302 7.30 -6.94 -26.45
CA ASN A 302 7.88 -5.74 -27.08
C ASN A 302 8.64 -4.84 -26.10
N CYS A 303 9.37 -5.42 -25.15
CA CYS A 303 10.38 -4.72 -24.35
C CYS A 303 11.75 -4.67 -25.08
N ASP A 304 11.76 -4.50 -26.40
CA ASP A 304 12.97 -4.24 -27.18
C ASP A 304 12.91 -2.83 -27.78
N GLU A 305 14.04 -2.13 -27.70
CA GLU A 305 14.28 -0.68 -27.77
C GLU A 305 13.97 0.03 -29.11
N GLN A 306 12.91 -0.30 -29.85
CA GLN A 306 12.68 0.29 -31.18
C GLN A 306 11.27 0.78 -31.51
N ALA A 307 10.47 1.17 -30.51
CA ALA A 307 9.14 1.78 -30.74
C ALA A 307 9.09 3.28 -30.37
N THR A 308 10.07 4.07 -30.79
CA THR A 308 9.89 5.54 -30.93
C THR A 308 9.28 5.82 -32.29
N LYS A 309 7.97 5.68 -32.41
CA LYS A 309 7.14 6.32 -33.45
C LYS A 309 5.65 6.11 -33.15
N ASN A 310 5.03 7.21 -32.70
CA ASN A 310 3.61 7.54 -32.78
C ASN A 310 2.63 6.39 -32.43
N TYR A 311 2.37 6.21 -31.13
CA TYR A 311 1.13 5.58 -30.70
C TYR A 311 0.16 6.71 -30.32
N GLU A 312 -0.77 7.03 -31.21
CA GLU A 312 -2.00 7.73 -30.82
C GLU A 312 -2.84 6.72 -30.01
N GLU A 313 -2.95 6.94 -28.70
CA GLU A 313 -3.86 6.17 -27.84
C GLU A 313 -5.31 6.52 -28.17
N GLU A 314 -5.98 5.71 -29.01
CA GLU A 314 -7.42 5.79 -29.18
C GLU A 314 -8.15 4.90 -28.16
N TYR A 315 -8.83 5.53 -27.20
CA TYR A 315 -9.78 4.86 -26.31
C TYR A 315 -11.12 4.65 -27.05
N PRO A 316 -11.68 3.43 -27.13
CA PRO A 316 -12.96 3.20 -27.76
C PRO A 316 -14.08 3.61 -26.80
N TYR A 317 -14.43 4.89 -26.76
CA TYR A 317 -15.70 5.34 -26.20
C TYR A 317 -16.34 6.38 -27.11
N SER A 318 -17.47 6.03 -27.73
CA SER A 318 -18.34 6.99 -28.40
C SER A 318 -19.44 7.40 -27.43
N ILE A 319 -19.61 8.71 -27.23
CA ILE A 319 -20.76 9.27 -26.52
C ILE A 319 -21.88 9.41 -27.55
N PRO A 320 -23.07 8.80 -27.37
CA PRO A 320 -24.17 9.00 -28.31
C PRO A 320 -24.53 10.49 -28.41
N ASN A 321 -24.53 11.02 -29.64
CA ASN A 321 -24.87 12.41 -30.04
C ASN A 321 -23.85 13.52 -29.75
N SER A 322 -22.57 13.21 -29.54
CA SER A 322 -21.48 14.20 -29.60
C SER A 322 -20.69 14.05 -30.90
N THR A 323 -20.54 15.12 -31.68
CA THR A 323 -19.64 15.15 -32.86
C THR A 323 -18.17 15.31 -32.47
N ASP A 324 -17.87 15.63 -31.21
CA ASP A 324 -16.51 15.90 -30.77
C ASP A 324 -15.88 14.64 -30.18
N LYS A 325 -14.81 14.20 -30.85
CA LYS A 325 -13.88 13.17 -30.37
C LYS A 325 -12.94 13.79 -29.36
N PHE A 326 -12.86 13.21 -28.17
CA PHE A 326 -11.87 13.60 -27.18
C PHE A 326 -10.52 12.96 -27.58
N VAL A 327 -9.58 13.77 -28.05
CA VAL A 327 -8.20 13.34 -28.34
C VAL A 327 -7.32 14.05 -27.32
N LEU A 328 -6.65 13.28 -26.45
CA LEU A 328 -5.54 13.78 -25.66
C LEU A 328 -4.32 13.79 -26.57
N THR A 329 -3.93 14.97 -27.04
CA THR A 329 -2.62 15.20 -27.67
C THR A 329 -1.60 15.54 -26.60
N GLU A 330 -0.37 15.00 -26.73
CA GLU A 330 0.77 15.17 -25.80
C GLU A 330 1.00 16.60 -25.29
#